data_AF-A0A1Q6RK79-F1
#
_entry.id   AF-A0A1Q6RK79-F1
#
_cell.length_a   1.000
_cell.length_b   1.000
_cell.length_c   1.000
_cell.angle_alpha   90.00
_cell.angle_beta   90.00
_cell.angle_gamma   90.00
#
_symmetry.space_group_name_H-M   'P 1'
#
loop_
_entity.id
_entity.type
_entity.pdbx_description
1 polymer ?
#
loop_
_entity_poly.entity_id
_entity_poly.type
_entity_poly.pdbx_seq_one_letter_code
_entity_poly.pdbx_strand_id
1 'polypeptide(L)'
;MLIKKGLRYSKKYQIAHIYPNSPDEHQKKELDGLERLGTTCEDFENKIALCRDCHGLFDDYTTKEEYLKILKIKKQLLEESKARESIASEEIENELIAIIEKLSFVSDVELKTFELKYKGVKVVNKLEVNYSLLRRKIESYVCTYYGFIKETMRNLVDENKLNFDLLALKIRTAYMKASISSNDKVIIFNLLVDWVMSKNPLSSREACEILISFFVQDCEVFDEISE
;
A
#
# COMPACT_ATOMS: atom_id res chain seq x y z
N MET A 1 12.74 11.01 4.26
CA MET A 1 13.15 12.27 4.94
C MET A 1 14.66 12.49 4.86
N LEU A 2 15.20 12.76 3.67
CA LEU A 2 16.59 13.17 3.48
C LEU A 2 16.57 14.50 2.75
N ILE A 3 17.24 15.52 3.28
CA ILE A 3 17.39 16.80 2.58
C ILE A 3 18.76 16.85 1.94
N LYS A 4 18.76 17.03 0.62
CA LYS A 4 19.95 17.32 -0.17
C LYS A 4 20.33 18.78 0.02
N LYS A 5 21.49 19.03 0.64
CA LYS A 5 22.18 20.33 0.64
C LYS A 5 23.46 20.17 -0.17
N GLY A 6 23.44 20.59 -1.43
CA GLY A 6 24.53 20.36 -2.38
C GLY A 6 24.73 18.86 -2.65
N LEU A 7 25.92 18.33 -2.38
CA LEU A 7 26.25 16.89 -2.50
C LEU A 7 25.97 16.08 -1.22
N ARG A 8 25.56 16.72 -0.12
CA ARG A 8 25.36 16.04 1.17
C ARG A 8 23.88 15.84 1.48
N TYR A 9 23.55 14.68 2.03
CA TYR A 9 22.22 14.36 2.55
C TYR A 9 22.21 14.47 4.07
N SER A 10 21.22 15.16 4.61
CA SER A 10 21.01 15.26 6.07
C SER A 10 19.74 14.52 6.49
N LYS A 11 19.86 13.71 7.54
CA LYS A 11 18.72 13.03 8.17
C LYS A 11 17.91 14.03 8.98
N LYS A 12 16.61 14.13 8.67
CA LYS A 12 15.64 14.95 9.42
C LYS A 12 14.80 14.15 10.43
N TYR A 13 15.21 12.92 10.69
CA TYR A 13 14.59 12.05 11.67
C TYR A 13 15.64 11.54 12.67
N GLN A 14 15.16 11.10 13.82
CA GLN A 14 15.91 10.41 14.86
C GLN A 14 15.17 9.13 15.24
N ILE A 15 15.92 8.14 15.73
CA ILE A 15 15.34 6.88 16.21
C ILE A 15 15.08 7.07 17.70
N ALA A 16 13.80 6.99 18.07
CA ALA A 16 13.36 7.00 19.46
C ALA A 16 13.03 5.57 19.92
N HIS A 17 13.24 5.32 21.20
CA HIS A 17 12.69 4.16 21.90
C HIS A 17 11.24 4.47 22.28
N ILE A 18 10.29 3.64 21.88
CA ILE A 18 8.86 3.81 22.21
C ILE A 18 8.67 3.67 23.72
N TYR A 19 9.13 2.56 24.28
CA TYR A 19 9.31 2.43 25.72
C TYR A 19 10.73 2.89 26.09
N PRO A 20 10.89 3.88 27.00
CA PRO A 20 12.20 4.40 27.35
C PRO A 20 13.16 3.31 27.85
N ASN A 21 14.43 3.40 27.47
CA ASN A 21 15.46 2.47 27.96
C ASN A 21 15.67 2.60 29.48
N SER A 22 15.65 3.84 29.99
CA SER A 22 15.80 4.16 31.40
C SER A 22 14.70 5.13 31.85
N PRO A 23 13.46 4.64 32.07
CA PRO A 23 12.35 5.50 32.44
C PRO A 23 12.57 6.10 33.83
N ASP A 24 12.25 7.38 33.99
CA ASP A 24 12.21 8.02 35.30
C ASP A 24 10.99 7.57 36.13
N GLU A 25 10.88 8.02 37.39
CA GLU A 25 9.78 7.62 38.27
C GLU A 25 8.40 8.05 37.78
N HIS A 26 8.31 9.18 37.05
CA HIS A 26 7.06 9.64 36.46
C HIS A 26 6.65 8.73 35.29
N GLN A 27 7.59 8.44 34.38
CA GLN A 27 7.37 7.55 33.24
C GLN A 27 7.05 6.12 33.68
N LYS A 28 7.72 5.60 34.72
CA LYS A 28 7.38 4.29 35.30
C LYS A 28 5.93 4.22 35.76
N LYS A 29 5.43 5.30 36.38
CA LYS A 29 4.06 5.38 36.89
C LYS A 29 3.03 5.53 35.76
N GLU A 30 3.29 6.42 34.81
CA GLU A 30 2.39 6.67 33.67
C GLU A 30 2.28 5.46 32.73
N LEU A 31 3.40 4.74 32.55
CA LEU A 31 3.49 3.60 31.64
C LEU A 31 3.27 2.24 32.33
N ASP A 32 2.90 2.24 33.62
CA ASP A 32 2.67 1.00 34.35
C ASP A 32 1.50 0.20 33.75
N GLY A 33 1.69 -1.12 33.63
CA GLY A 33 0.71 -2.03 33.04
C GLY A 33 0.43 -1.85 31.54
N LEU A 34 1.12 -0.93 30.85
CA LEU A 34 1.01 -0.78 29.40
C LEU A 34 1.83 -1.85 28.67
N GLU A 35 1.31 -2.26 27.51
CA GLU A 35 1.99 -3.20 26.63
C GLU A 35 3.33 -2.65 26.15
N ARG A 36 4.35 -3.49 26.13
CA ARG A 36 5.68 -3.18 25.58
C ARG A 36 5.92 -4.06 24.35
N LEU A 37 6.38 -3.43 23.28
CA LEU A 37 6.75 -4.15 22.06
C LEU A 37 8.16 -4.72 22.20
N GLY A 38 8.31 -5.99 21.88
CA GLY A 38 9.57 -6.72 22.09
C GLY A 38 9.76 -7.18 23.53
N THR A 39 10.83 -7.94 23.72
CA THR A 39 11.32 -8.46 25.00
C THR A 39 12.30 -7.50 25.69
N THR A 40 13.05 -6.73 24.92
CA THR A 40 14.07 -5.80 25.44
C THR A 40 13.86 -4.39 24.89
N CYS A 41 14.40 -3.39 25.57
CA CYS A 41 14.37 -2.00 25.12
C CYS A 41 15.07 -1.81 23.75
N GLU A 42 16.02 -2.66 23.41
CA GLU A 42 16.81 -2.55 22.18
C GLU A 42 16.17 -3.26 20.97
N ASP A 43 15.06 -3.97 21.18
CA ASP A 43 14.38 -4.69 20.12
C ASP A 43 13.85 -3.73 19.05
N PHE A 44 13.83 -4.19 17.80
CA PHE A 44 13.42 -3.38 16.65
C PHE A 44 11.97 -2.90 16.77
N GLU A 45 11.12 -3.72 17.37
CA GLU A 45 9.72 -3.44 17.64
C GLU A 45 9.55 -2.28 18.63
N ASN A 46 10.54 -2.01 19.49
CA ASN A 46 10.53 -0.89 20.43
C ASN A 46 11.14 0.40 19.83
N LYS A 47 11.55 0.42 18.56
CA LYS A 47 12.20 1.57 17.92
C LYS A 47 11.33 2.19 16.83
N ILE A 48 11.23 3.52 16.81
CA ILE A 48 10.48 4.25 15.78
C ILE A 48 11.25 5.46 15.28
N ALA A 49 11.15 5.74 13.98
CA ALA A 49 11.73 6.93 13.38
C ALA A 49 10.76 8.11 13.50
N LEU A 50 11.16 9.16 14.22
CA LEU A 50 10.38 10.40 14.39
C LEU A 50 11.12 11.57 13.77
N CYS A 51 10.39 12.59 13.28
CA CYS A 51 11.04 13.85 12.95
C CYS A 51 11.61 14.50 14.23
N ARG A 52 12.54 15.44 14.08
CA ARG A 52 13.20 16.07 15.25
C ARG A 52 12.22 16.72 16.22
N ASP A 53 11.17 17.34 15.70
CA ASP A 53 10.15 18.02 16.52
C ASP A 53 9.31 17.00 17.31
N CYS A 54 8.86 15.93 16.65
CA CYS A 54 8.13 14.84 17.32
C CYS A 54 9.01 14.08 18.32
N HIS A 55 10.32 13.95 18.05
CA HIS A 55 11.24 13.28 18.96
C HIS A 55 11.44 14.09 20.25
N GLY A 56 11.64 15.41 20.15
CA GLY A 56 11.76 16.28 21.32
C GLY A 56 10.51 16.26 22.19
N LEU A 57 9.32 16.39 21.57
CA LEU A 57 8.05 16.32 22.29
C LEU A 57 7.86 14.99 23.04
N PHE A 58 8.24 13.87 22.40
CA PHE A 58 8.07 12.53 22.96
C PHE A 58 9.03 12.25 24.13
N ASP A 59 10.28 12.72 24.04
CA ASP A 59 11.29 12.56 25.10
C ASP A 59 10.97 13.45 26.32
N ASP A 60 10.50 14.68 26.09
CA ASP A 60 10.29 15.67 27.15
C ASP A 60 8.99 15.42 27.95
N TYR A 61 7.98 14.80 27.33
CA TYR A 61 6.67 14.56 27.95
C TYR A 61 6.10 13.20 27.52
N THR A 62 6.45 12.13 28.23
CA THR A 62 5.81 10.83 27.97
C THR A 62 4.53 10.70 28.78
N THR A 63 3.40 11.08 28.19
CA THR A 63 2.07 10.77 28.74
C THR A 63 1.60 9.38 28.30
N LYS A 64 0.71 8.76 29.08
CA LYS A 64 0.05 7.50 28.69
C LYS A 64 -0.60 7.58 27.30
N GLU A 65 -1.23 8.69 26.99
CA GLU A 65 -1.98 8.92 25.75
C GLU A 65 -1.04 9.00 24.53
N GLU A 66 0.06 9.73 24.65
CA GLU A 66 1.08 9.82 23.59
C GLU A 66 1.79 8.49 23.37
N TYR A 67 2.09 7.75 24.45
CA TYR A 67 2.66 6.41 24.36
C TYR A 67 1.75 5.48 23.55
N LEU A 68 0.45 5.42 23.90
CA LEU A 68 -0.52 4.57 23.19
C LEU A 68 -0.68 4.97 21.72
N LYS A 69 -0.59 6.27 21.40
CA LYS A 69 -0.61 6.75 20.02
C LYS A 69 0.59 6.25 19.22
N ILE A 70 1.81 6.38 19.75
CA ILE A 70 3.03 5.89 19.08
C ILE A 70 3.03 4.36 18.98
N LEU A 71 2.58 3.67 20.04
CA LEU A 71 2.42 2.22 20.06
C LEU A 71 1.50 1.74 18.93
N LYS A 72 0.34 2.40 18.76
CA LYS A 72 -0.60 2.10 17.67
C LYS A 72 0.03 2.30 16.30
N ILE A 73 0.75 3.42 16.09
CA ILE A 73 1.45 3.70 14.83
C ILE A 73 2.49 2.62 14.54
N LYS A 74 3.32 2.25 15.52
CA LYS A 74 4.35 1.21 15.33
C LYS A 74 3.74 -0.15 15.00
N LYS A 75 2.66 -0.55 15.67
CA LYS A 75 1.96 -1.80 15.36
C LYS A 75 1.47 -1.84 13.92
N GLN A 76 0.82 -0.77 13.47
CA GLN A 76 0.39 -0.63 12.09
C GLN A 76 1.58 -0.74 11.12
N LEU A 77 2.70 -0.05 11.41
CA LEU A 77 3.91 -0.13 10.57
C LEU A 77 4.52 -1.55 10.53
N LEU A 78 4.49 -2.28 11.65
CA LEU A 78 4.99 -3.67 11.72
C LEU A 78 4.10 -4.62 10.92
N GLU A 79 2.78 -4.48 11.02
CA GLU A 79 1.81 -5.25 10.23
C GLU A 79 1.99 -4.97 8.74
N GLU A 80 2.10 -3.70 8.36
CA GLU A 80 2.37 -3.30 6.98
C GLU A 80 3.72 -3.84 6.46
N SER A 81 4.78 -3.82 7.29
CA SER A 81 6.10 -4.37 6.90
C SER A 81 6.02 -5.87 6.63
N LYS A 82 5.38 -6.64 7.52
CA LYS A 82 5.18 -8.08 7.35
C LYS A 82 4.36 -8.39 6.10
N ALA A 83 3.32 -7.60 5.84
CA ALA A 83 2.52 -7.74 4.64
C ALA A 83 3.36 -7.50 3.37
N ARG A 84 4.15 -6.42 3.34
CA ARG A 84 5.05 -6.11 2.22
C ARG A 84 6.04 -7.24 1.97
N GLU A 85 6.68 -7.76 3.02
CA GLU A 85 7.63 -8.87 2.90
C GLU A 85 6.97 -10.15 2.36
N SER A 86 5.77 -10.48 2.85
CA SER A 86 5.02 -11.65 2.39
C SER A 86 4.64 -11.57 0.91
N ILE A 87 4.21 -10.40 0.46
CA ILE A 87 3.81 -10.15 -0.94
C ILE A 87 5.03 -9.99 -1.85
N ALA A 88 6.15 -9.47 -1.35
CA ALA A 88 7.37 -9.28 -2.13
C ALA A 88 7.93 -10.57 -2.74
N SER A 89 7.69 -11.72 -2.08
CA SER A 89 8.07 -13.05 -2.57
C SER A 89 7.33 -13.49 -3.84
N GLU A 90 6.20 -12.86 -4.17
CA GLU A 90 5.47 -13.16 -5.40
C GLU A 90 6.22 -12.59 -6.60
N GLU A 91 6.61 -13.45 -7.55
CA GLU A 91 7.22 -13.03 -8.80
C GLU A 91 6.17 -12.53 -9.78
N ILE A 92 6.39 -11.32 -10.27
CA ILE A 92 5.65 -10.76 -11.40
C ILE A 92 6.52 -10.95 -12.63
N GLU A 93 5.93 -11.52 -13.67
CA GLU A 93 6.58 -11.74 -14.96
C GLU A 93 6.67 -10.43 -15.77
N ASN A 94 7.42 -10.46 -16.88
CA ASN A 94 7.70 -9.32 -17.74
C ASN A 94 6.44 -8.68 -18.36
N GLU A 95 5.27 -9.30 -18.26
CA GLU A 95 4.07 -8.82 -18.96
C GLU A 95 3.38 -7.66 -18.25
N LEU A 96 3.49 -7.60 -16.92
CA LEU A 96 3.01 -6.45 -16.15
C LEU A 96 3.80 -5.18 -16.53
N ILE A 97 5.09 -5.33 -16.83
CA ILE A 97 5.94 -4.24 -17.34
C ILE A 97 5.34 -3.71 -18.64
N ALA A 98 5.00 -4.58 -19.59
CA ALA A 98 4.45 -4.18 -20.89
C ALA A 98 3.10 -3.45 -20.78
N ILE A 99 2.23 -3.85 -19.84
CA ILE A 99 0.95 -3.17 -19.59
C ILE A 99 1.18 -1.79 -18.97
N ILE A 100 2.06 -1.70 -17.97
CA ILE A 100 2.36 -0.44 -17.29
C ILE A 100 3.08 0.56 -18.21
N GLU A 101 3.98 0.08 -19.07
CA GLU A 101 4.61 0.90 -20.10
C GLU A 101 3.55 1.47 -21.05
N LYS A 102 2.65 0.64 -21.57
CA LYS A 102 1.56 1.11 -22.45
C LYS A 102 0.64 2.12 -21.75
N LEU A 103 0.33 1.92 -20.46
CA LEU A 103 -0.41 2.90 -19.66
C LEU A 103 0.33 4.24 -19.49
N SER A 104 1.66 4.23 -19.51
CA SER A 104 2.46 5.44 -19.34
C SER A 104 2.52 6.31 -20.60
N PHE A 105 2.22 5.74 -21.77
CA PHE A 105 2.31 6.44 -23.06
C PHE A 105 0.95 6.60 -23.77
N VAL A 106 -0.13 6.05 -23.22
CA VAL A 106 -1.47 6.14 -23.83
C VAL A 106 -1.95 7.58 -23.89
N SER A 107 -2.53 7.97 -25.03
CA SER A 107 -3.07 9.30 -25.26
C SER A 107 -4.55 9.41 -24.90
N ASP A 108 -5.01 10.61 -24.56
CA ASP A 108 -6.44 10.89 -24.32
C ASP A 108 -7.33 10.55 -25.52
N VAL A 109 -6.79 10.66 -26.74
CA VAL A 109 -7.52 10.33 -27.97
C VAL A 109 -7.78 8.83 -28.03
N GLU A 110 -6.77 8.00 -27.72
CA GLU A 110 -6.91 6.55 -27.65
C GLU A 110 -7.89 6.16 -26.54
N LEU A 111 -7.77 6.73 -25.33
CA LEU A 111 -8.66 6.42 -24.21
C LEU A 111 -10.13 6.72 -24.51
N LYS A 112 -10.44 7.84 -25.18
CA LYS A 112 -11.81 8.19 -25.57
C LYS A 112 -12.48 7.15 -26.48
N THR A 113 -11.70 6.39 -27.26
CA THR A 113 -12.25 5.30 -28.08
C THR A 113 -12.72 4.10 -27.25
N PHE A 114 -12.23 3.97 -26.01
CA PHE A 114 -12.55 2.90 -25.07
C PHE A 114 -13.54 3.32 -23.98
N GLU A 115 -13.57 4.59 -23.56
CA GLU A 115 -14.49 5.12 -22.54
C GLU A 115 -15.97 4.83 -22.84
N LEU A 116 -16.38 4.93 -24.11
CA LEU A 116 -17.77 4.70 -24.52
C LEU A 116 -18.25 3.26 -24.32
N LYS A 117 -17.35 2.30 -24.08
CA LYS A 117 -17.66 0.87 -24.06
C LYS A 117 -17.96 0.31 -22.67
N TYR A 118 -17.67 1.03 -21.59
CA TYR A 118 -17.69 0.45 -20.25
C TYR A 118 -18.58 1.21 -19.26
N LYS A 119 -19.59 0.52 -18.71
CA LYS A 119 -20.39 0.98 -17.56
C LYS A 119 -20.05 0.10 -16.36
N GLY A 120 -19.18 0.58 -15.48
CA GLY A 120 -18.66 -0.17 -14.34
C GLY A 120 -19.68 -0.38 -13.23
N VAL A 121 -20.25 -1.59 -13.15
CA VAL A 121 -21.23 -1.96 -12.12
C VAL A 121 -20.58 -2.64 -10.90
N LYS A 122 -19.47 -3.38 -11.07
CA LYS A 122 -18.99 -4.29 -10.00
C LYS A 122 -18.18 -3.61 -8.88
N VAL A 123 -17.57 -2.45 -9.09
CA VAL A 123 -16.79 -1.76 -8.02
C VAL A 123 -17.69 -1.38 -6.83
N VAL A 124 -18.96 -1.07 -7.12
CA VAL A 124 -19.96 -0.65 -6.12
C VAL A 124 -20.20 -1.70 -5.05
N ASN A 125 -20.14 -2.99 -5.42
CA ASN A 125 -20.51 -4.10 -4.54
C ASN A 125 -19.34 -4.63 -3.70
N LYS A 126 -18.18 -3.97 -3.74
CA LYS A 126 -16.93 -4.43 -3.09
C LYS A 126 -16.40 -3.51 -2.00
N LEU A 127 -16.90 -2.27 -1.99
CA LEU A 127 -16.41 -1.20 -1.13
C LEU A 127 -17.59 -0.60 -0.38
N GLU A 128 -17.56 -0.75 0.94
CA GLU A 128 -18.55 -0.20 1.85
C GLU A 128 -18.53 1.34 1.83
N VAL A 129 -19.59 1.98 2.33
CA VAL A 129 -19.79 3.43 2.25
C VAL A 129 -18.64 4.22 2.91
N ASN A 130 -18.02 3.68 3.96
CA ASN A 130 -16.87 4.30 4.63
C ASN A 130 -15.61 4.35 3.74
N TYR A 131 -15.57 3.62 2.62
CA TYR A 131 -14.49 3.66 1.63
C TYR A 131 -14.82 4.50 0.39
N SER A 132 -15.76 5.46 0.49
CA SER A 132 -16.23 6.28 -0.63
C SER A 132 -15.13 6.96 -1.45
N LEU A 133 -14.04 7.43 -0.82
CA LEU A 133 -12.91 8.05 -1.53
C LEU A 133 -12.14 7.03 -2.39
N LEU A 134 -11.82 5.87 -1.82
CA LEU A 134 -11.16 4.77 -2.53
C LEU A 134 -12.04 4.27 -3.66
N ARG A 135 -13.35 4.12 -3.40
CA ARG A 135 -14.34 3.72 -4.39
C ARG A 135 -14.40 4.68 -5.57
N ARG A 136 -14.54 5.98 -5.33
CA ARG A 136 -14.55 7.00 -6.40
C ARG A 136 -13.27 7.00 -7.23
N LYS A 137 -12.12 6.80 -6.58
CA LYS A 137 -10.82 6.70 -7.26
C LYS A 137 -10.78 5.49 -8.20
N ILE A 138 -11.14 4.30 -7.69
CA ILE A 138 -11.18 3.07 -8.48
C ILE A 138 -12.21 3.19 -9.61
N GLU A 139 -13.41 3.69 -9.34
CA GLU A 139 -14.46 3.92 -10.35
C GLU A 139 -13.95 4.84 -11.47
N SER A 140 -13.27 5.95 -11.13
CA SER A 140 -12.71 6.86 -12.13
C SER A 140 -11.69 6.16 -13.01
N TYR A 141 -10.76 5.40 -12.43
CA TYR A 141 -9.76 4.67 -13.22
C TYR A 141 -10.38 3.57 -14.07
N VAL A 142 -11.33 2.83 -13.52
CA VAL A 142 -12.01 1.76 -14.25
C VAL A 142 -12.82 2.32 -15.42
N CYS A 143 -13.59 3.39 -15.21
CA CYS A 143 -14.38 4.01 -16.28
C CYS A 143 -13.51 4.49 -17.44
N THR A 144 -12.33 5.06 -17.16
CA THR A 144 -11.44 5.59 -18.20
C THR A 144 -10.55 4.53 -18.85
N TYR A 145 -9.97 3.61 -18.06
CA TYR A 145 -8.88 2.74 -18.53
C TYR A 145 -9.27 1.27 -18.75
N TYR A 146 -10.41 0.78 -18.23
CA TYR A 146 -10.73 -0.66 -18.27
C TYR A 146 -10.74 -1.23 -19.69
N GLY A 147 -11.40 -0.54 -20.62
CA GLY A 147 -11.47 -0.98 -22.02
C GLY A 147 -10.09 -1.04 -22.69
N PHE A 148 -9.24 -0.04 -22.43
CA PHE A 148 -7.88 0.01 -22.96
C PHE A 148 -7.00 -1.13 -22.40
N ILE A 149 -7.04 -1.36 -21.09
CA ILE A 149 -6.25 -2.43 -20.44
C ILE A 149 -6.70 -3.80 -20.95
N LYS A 150 -8.02 -4.02 -21.06
CA LYS A 150 -8.57 -5.29 -21.55
C LYS A 150 -8.13 -5.59 -22.98
N GLU A 151 -8.14 -4.59 -23.86
CA GLU A 151 -7.66 -4.73 -25.23
C GLU A 151 -6.15 -4.94 -25.28
N THR A 152 -5.40 -4.21 -24.45
CA THR A 152 -3.95 -4.37 -24.33
C THR A 152 -3.57 -5.78 -23.89
N MET A 153 -4.25 -6.32 -22.88
CA MET A 153 -4.05 -7.69 -22.41
C MET A 153 -4.40 -8.70 -23.48
N ARG A 154 -5.53 -8.54 -24.20
CA ARG A 154 -5.89 -9.42 -25.31
C ARG A 154 -4.79 -9.47 -26.37
N ASN A 155 -4.31 -8.32 -26.82
CA ASN A 155 -3.23 -8.26 -27.81
C ASN A 155 -1.95 -8.95 -27.33
N LEU A 156 -1.60 -8.81 -26.04
CA LEU A 156 -0.43 -9.50 -25.48
C LEU A 156 -0.62 -11.01 -25.39
N VAL A 157 -1.85 -11.48 -25.09
CA VAL A 157 -2.19 -12.92 -25.12
C VAL A 157 -2.09 -13.46 -26.54
N ASP A 158 -2.63 -12.74 -27.53
CA ASP A 158 -2.59 -13.13 -28.95
C ASP A 158 -1.15 -13.20 -29.49
N GLU A 159 -0.28 -12.32 -28.99
CA GLU A 159 1.17 -12.33 -29.29
C GLU A 159 1.96 -13.40 -28.51
N ASN A 160 1.28 -14.21 -27.69
CA ASN A 160 1.87 -15.20 -26.77
C ASN A 160 2.92 -14.59 -25.82
N LYS A 161 2.70 -13.31 -25.48
CA LYS A 161 3.52 -12.52 -24.55
C LYS A 161 2.87 -12.37 -23.18
N LEU A 162 1.69 -12.95 -22.94
CA LEU A 162 0.97 -12.89 -21.67
C LEU A 162 0.10 -14.12 -21.43
N ASN A 163 0.18 -14.65 -20.21
CA ASN A 163 -0.81 -15.58 -19.67
C ASN A 163 -1.70 -14.83 -18.66
N PHE A 164 -2.91 -14.48 -19.10
CA PHE A 164 -3.84 -13.71 -18.28
C PHE A 164 -4.25 -14.43 -16.99
N ASP A 165 -4.55 -15.73 -17.06
CA ASP A 165 -5.00 -16.52 -15.92
C ASP A 165 -3.91 -16.61 -14.84
N LEU A 166 -2.66 -16.80 -15.26
CA LEU A 166 -1.51 -16.82 -14.35
C LEU A 166 -1.29 -15.46 -13.68
N LEU A 167 -1.41 -14.37 -14.45
CA LEU A 167 -1.32 -13.02 -13.91
C LEU A 167 -2.44 -12.74 -12.90
N ALA A 168 -3.68 -13.04 -13.25
CA ALA A 168 -4.84 -12.89 -12.36
C ALA A 168 -4.63 -13.66 -11.04
N LEU A 169 -4.19 -14.92 -11.13
CA LEU A 169 -3.89 -15.75 -9.95
C LEU A 169 -2.80 -15.14 -9.04
N LYS A 170 -1.76 -14.55 -9.63
CA LYS A 170 -0.70 -13.86 -8.86
C LYS A 170 -1.23 -12.63 -8.14
N ILE A 171 -2.04 -11.80 -8.82
CA ILE A 171 -2.71 -10.64 -8.21
C ILE A 171 -3.64 -11.09 -7.08
N ARG A 172 -4.45 -12.13 -7.30
CA ARG A 172 -5.33 -12.74 -6.30
C ARG A 172 -4.52 -13.23 -5.09
N THR A 173 -3.40 -13.93 -5.33
CA THR A 173 -2.53 -14.46 -4.26
C THR A 173 -1.92 -13.33 -3.43
N ALA A 174 -1.43 -12.28 -4.09
CA ALA A 174 -0.94 -11.07 -3.42
C ALA A 174 -2.04 -10.40 -2.58
N TYR A 175 -3.27 -10.30 -3.10
CA TYR A 175 -4.42 -9.79 -2.37
C TYR A 175 -4.73 -10.65 -1.14
N MET A 176 -4.79 -11.96 -1.28
CA MET A 176 -5.04 -12.88 -0.16
C MET A 176 -3.98 -12.70 0.93
N LYS A 177 -2.70 -12.62 0.58
CA LYS A 177 -1.61 -12.35 1.53
C LYS A 177 -1.74 -11.00 2.24
N ALA A 178 -2.13 -9.95 1.50
CA ALA A 178 -2.39 -8.63 2.07
C ALA A 178 -3.57 -8.65 3.06
N SER A 179 -4.65 -9.37 2.71
CA SER A 179 -5.87 -9.47 3.52
C SER A 179 -5.67 -10.22 4.84
N ILE A 180 -4.71 -11.15 4.90
CA ILE A 180 -4.31 -11.81 6.16
C ILE A 180 -3.71 -10.78 7.14
N SER A 181 -3.07 -9.73 6.62
CA SER A 181 -2.31 -8.78 7.43
C SER A 181 -3.13 -7.55 7.83
N SER A 182 -4.19 -7.21 7.10
CA SER A 182 -5.05 -6.06 7.38
C SER A 182 -6.44 -6.27 6.79
N ASN A 183 -7.46 -5.82 7.53
CA ASN A 183 -8.84 -5.75 7.03
C ASN A 183 -9.17 -4.39 6.41
N ASP A 184 -8.27 -3.41 6.47
CA ASP A 184 -8.48 -2.09 5.90
C ASP A 184 -8.20 -2.11 4.39
N LYS A 185 -9.26 -1.92 3.59
CA LYS A 185 -9.19 -1.94 2.13
C LYS A 185 -8.28 -0.86 1.55
N VAL A 186 -8.10 0.28 2.21
CA VAL A 186 -7.15 1.33 1.80
C VAL A 186 -5.71 0.87 2.00
N ILE A 187 -5.43 0.23 3.13
CA ILE A 187 -4.10 -0.34 3.41
C ILE A 187 -3.81 -1.45 2.40
N ILE A 188 -4.74 -2.39 2.21
CA ILE A 188 -4.61 -3.48 1.23
C ILE A 188 -4.35 -2.93 -0.18
N PHE A 189 -5.14 -1.96 -0.65
CA PHE A 189 -4.97 -1.37 -1.98
C PHE A 189 -3.57 -0.76 -2.14
N ASN A 190 -3.12 0.02 -1.16
CA ASN A 190 -1.79 0.63 -1.20
C ASN A 190 -0.65 -0.42 -1.14
N LEU A 191 -0.81 -1.50 -0.38
CA LEU A 191 0.16 -2.60 -0.35
C LEU A 191 0.30 -3.26 -1.72
N LEU A 192 -0.81 -3.50 -2.43
CA LEU A 192 -0.80 -4.07 -3.78
C LEU A 192 -0.15 -3.11 -4.79
N VAL A 193 -0.46 -1.82 -4.72
CA VAL A 193 0.16 -0.79 -5.56
C VAL A 193 1.67 -0.72 -5.34
N ASP A 194 2.10 -0.67 -4.08
CA ASP A 194 3.51 -0.64 -3.71
C ASP A 194 4.23 -1.93 -4.17
N TRP A 195 3.56 -3.08 -4.08
CA TRP A 195 4.10 -4.34 -4.59
C TRP A 195 4.29 -4.31 -6.11
N VAL A 196 3.28 -3.93 -6.90
CA VAL A 196 3.42 -3.82 -8.37
C VAL A 196 4.54 -2.84 -8.73
N MET A 197 4.58 -1.69 -8.06
CA MET A 197 5.62 -0.67 -8.28
C MET A 197 7.03 -1.19 -7.96
N SER A 198 7.17 -2.06 -6.94
CA SER A 198 8.45 -2.68 -6.59
C SER A 198 9.01 -3.61 -7.68
N LYS A 199 8.14 -4.12 -8.56
CA LYS A 199 8.52 -5.04 -9.65
C LYS A 199 8.97 -4.32 -10.90
N ASN A 200 8.56 -3.07 -11.09
CA ASN A 200 9.01 -2.25 -12.19
C ASN A 200 9.30 -0.80 -11.73
N PRO A 201 10.59 -0.46 -11.49
CA PRO A 201 10.99 0.86 -11.01
C PRO A 201 10.66 2.03 -11.94
N LEU A 202 10.35 1.77 -13.21
CA LEU A 202 9.97 2.80 -14.19
C LEU A 202 8.48 3.14 -14.14
N SER A 203 7.70 2.39 -13.36
CA SER A 203 6.25 2.59 -13.23
C SER A 203 5.91 3.83 -12.42
N SER A 204 5.00 4.66 -12.93
CA SER A 204 4.36 5.68 -12.10
C SER A 204 3.40 5.03 -11.10
N ARG A 205 3.19 5.67 -9.94
CA ARG A 205 2.23 5.18 -8.94
C ARG A 205 0.83 5.13 -9.54
N GLU A 206 0.48 6.12 -10.35
CA GLU A 206 -0.81 6.25 -11.03
C GLU A 206 -1.07 5.06 -11.95
N ALA A 207 -0.07 4.62 -12.74
CA ALA A 207 -0.22 3.45 -13.60
C ALA A 207 -0.45 2.16 -12.80
N CYS A 208 0.26 1.98 -11.68
CA CYS A 208 0.05 0.86 -10.77
C CYS A 208 -1.35 0.89 -10.14
N GLU A 209 -1.83 2.07 -9.73
CA GLU A 209 -3.17 2.24 -9.16
C GLU A 209 -4.28 1.94 -10.18
N ILE A 210 -4.11 2.38 -11.43
CA ILE A 210 -5.00 2.08 -12.55
C ILE A 210 -5.09 0.56 -12.76
N LEU A 211 -3.93 -0.11 -12.79
CA LEU A 211 -3.85 -1.55 -12.98
C LEU A 211 -4.48 -2.35 -11.84
N ILE A 212 -4.21 -2.02 -10.57
CA ILE A 212 -4.88 -2.66 -9.44
C ILE A 212 -6.39 -2.41 -9.48
N SER A 213 -6.82 -1.20 -9.89
CA SER A 213 -8.24 -0.88 -10.06
C SER A 213 -8.91 -1.75 -11.13
N PHE A 214 -8.21 -2.08 -12.21
CA PHE A 214 -8.68 -3.06 -13.20
C PHE A 214 -8.96 -4.42 -12.55
N PHE A 215 -8.03 -4.95 -11.72
CA PHE A 215 -8.21 -6.24 -11.05
C PHE A 215 -9.24 -6.21 -9.90
N VAL A 216 -9.49 -5.05 -9.28
CA VAL A 216 -10.66 -4.87 -8.39
C VAL A 216 -11.95 -5.09 -9.18
N GLN A 217 -12.03 -4.49 -10.36
CA GLN A 217 -13.18 -4.63 -11.25
C GLN A 217 -13.31 -6.05 -11.83
N ASP A 218 -12.21 -6.72 -12.11
CA ASP A 218 -12.22 -8.07 -12.71
C ASP A 218 -12.46 -9.21 -11.70
N CYS A 219 -12.51 -8.88 -10.41
CA CYS A 219 -12.75 -9.78 -9.28
C CYS A 219 -11.58 -10.56 -8.70
N GLU A 220 -10.38 -10.15 -9.03
CA GLU A 220 -9.17 -10.69 -8.39
C GLU A 220 -8.82 -9.96 -7.08
N VAL A 221 -9.26 -8.70 -6.92
CA VAL A 221 -9.06 -7.90 -5.70
C VAL A 221 -10.39 -7.51 -5.07
N PHE A 222 -10.48 -7.68 -3.75
CA PHE A 222 -11.68 -7.55 -2.91
C PHE A 222 -12.79 -8.54 -3.28
N ASP A 223 -13.19 -9.32 -2.28
CA ASP A 223 -14.39 -10.15 -2.38
C ASP A 223 -15.66 -9.27 -2.32
N GLU A 224 -16.76 -9.76 -2.92
CA GLU A 224 -18.05 -9.06 -2.89
C GLU A 224 -18.58 -8.99 -1.45
N ILE A 225 -19.22 -7.86 -1.11
CA ILE A 225 -19.88 -7.70 0.18
C ILE A 225 -21.04 -8.69 0.22
N SER A 226 -21.03 -9.61 1.20
CA SER A 226 -22.16 -10.50 1.43
C SER A 226 -23.35 -9.69 1.94
N GLU A 227 -24.52 -9.86 1.32
CA GLU A 227 -25.79 -9.29 1.79
C GLU A 227 -26.17 -9.78 3.19
#